data_AF-A0A9D2TTT9-F1
#
_entry.id   AF-A0A9D2TTT9-F1
#
_cell.length_a   1.000
_cell.length_b   1.000
_cell.length_c   1.000
_cell.angle_alpha   90.00
_cell.angle_beta   90.00
_cell.angle_gamma   90.00
#
_symmetry.space_group_name_H-M   'P 1'
#
loop_
_entity.id
_entity.type
_entity.pdbx_description
1 polymer ?
#
loop_
_entity_poly.entity_id
_entity_poly.type
_entity_poly.pdbx_seq_one_letter_code
_entity_poly.pdbx_strand_id
1 'polypeptide(L)'
;LAACVLVMADSRAFRRERLLACIILLVVLVTPIGSNNGTMPALNNLFLAAPFTLWTFWRLLSRNRKRAFAFPAAALVTAVFVMTAVQGVGFRASFSFGDGIYGEKRDAKVENSAILTGMRTREENADHLSGLTAFAKEQSLEGTSLVTFGSAPGLHFILDMPPAISHCWPDLDTYPAAQMEEELNGLLTFGEALPVVIVYKENGEMPEETEKWKTLTAWMEEGGYGLVFENGGYQVYMES
;
A
#
# COMPACT_ATOMS: atom_id res chain seq x y z
N LEU A 1 6.15 -2.05 -22.41
CA LEU A 1 5.22 -1.77 -23.54
C LEU A 1 5.93 -1.65 -24.89
N ALA A 2 6.89 -0.71 -25.06
CA ALA A 2 7.59 -0.53 -26.34
C ALA A 2 8.23 -1.82 -26.90
N ALA A 3 8.88 -2.62 -26.06
CA ALA A 3 9.43 -3.92 -26.49
C ALA A 3 8.37 -4.89 -27.04
N CYS A 4 7.18 -4.95 -26.41
CA CYS A 4 6.07 -5.78 -26.90
C CYS A 4 5.58 -5.30 -28.27
N VAL A 5 5.39 -3.98 -28.44
CA VAL A 5 4.97 -3.40 -29.73
C VAL A 5 5.99 -3.69 -30.83
N LEU A 6 7.29 -3.55 -30.53
CA LEU A 6 8.37 -3.86 -31.47
C LEU A 6 8.37 -5.33 -31.90
N VAL A 7 8.13 -6.28 -30.98
CA VAL A 7 8.04 -7.72 -31.32
C VAL A 7 6.79 -8.03 -32.12
N MET A 8 5.67 -7.36 -31.83
CA MET A 8 4.43 -7.52 -32.59
C MET A 8 4.57 -7.01 -34.03
N ALA A 9 5.31 -5.93 -34.24
CA ALA A 9 5.60 -5.35 -35.56
C ALA A 9 6.74 -6.06 -36.32
N ASP A 10 7.61 -6.83 -35.65
CA ASP A 10 8.72 -7.55 -36.29
C ASP A 10 8.20 -8.74 -37.13
N SER A 11 8.33 -8.64 -38.46
CA SER A 11 7.98 -9.71 -39.39
C SER A 11 8.83 -10.98 -39.21
N ARG A 12 9.98 -10.87 -38.54
CA ARG A 12 10.90 -11.98 -38.24
C ARG A 12 10.70 -12.55 -36.83
N ALA A 13 9.70 -12.10 -36.09
CA ALA A 13 9.38 -12.65 -34.77
C ALA A 13 8.66 -14.00 -34.90
N PHE A 14 9.09 -14.97 -34.10
CA PHE A 14 8.43 -16.27 -34.02
C PHE A 14 7.06 -16.14 -33.34
N ARG A 15 6.14 -17.06 -33.65
CA ARG A 15 4.79 -17.08 -33.03
C ARG A 15 4.84 -17.07 -31.50
N ARG A 16 5.78 -17.81 -30.90
CA ARG A 16 5.97 -17.88 -29.44
C ARG A 16 6.38 -16.54 -28.83
N GLU A 17 7.18 -15.75 -29.55
CA GLU A 17 7.65 -14.44 -29.10
C GLU A 17 6.51 -13.41 -29.12
N ARG A 18 5.68 -13.45 -30.16
CA ARG A 18 4.47 -12.65 -30.25
C ARG A 18 3.45 -13.02 -29.18
N LEU A 19 3.28 -14.32 -28.90
CA LEU A 19 2.42 -14.79 -27.82
C LEU A 19 2.90 -14.24 -26.47
N LEU A 20 4.20 -14.35 -26.18
CA LEU A 20 4.78 -13.82 -24.94
C LEU A 20 4.63 -12.29 -24.84
N ALA A 21 4.85 -11.57 -25.96
CA ALA A 21 4.62 -10.12 -26.03
C ALA A 21 3.17 -9.74 -25.71
N CYS A 22 2.19 -10.50 -26.24
CA CYS A 22 0.77 -10.32 -25.94
C CYS A 22 0.45 -10.58 -24.48
N ILE A 23 0.95 -11.68 -23.90
CA ILE A 23 0.75 -12.00 -22.48
C ILE A 23 1.27 -10.86 -21.60
N ILE A 24 2.49 -10.39 -21.84
CA ILE A 24 3.08 -9.29 -21.07
C ILE A 24 2.27 -8.00 -21.22
N LEU A 25 1.80 -7.70 -22.44
CA LEU A 25 1.00 -6.51 -22.69
C LEU A 25 -0.35 -6.57 -21.96
N LEU A 26 -1.04 -7.71 -22.01
CA LEU A 26 -2.28 -7.94 -21.27
C LEU A 26 -2.06 -7.81 -19.77
N VAL A 27 -1.04 -8.48 -19.23
CA VAL A 27 -0.72 -8.44 -17.80
C VAL A 27 -0.44 -7.00 -17.35
N VAL A 28 0.41 -6.26 -18.05
CA VAL A 28 0.73 -4.86 -17.68
C VAL A 28 -0.49 -3.93 -17.76
N LEU A 29 -1.43 -4.16 -18.69
CA LEU A 29 -2.62 -3.33 -18.82
C LEU A 29 -3.75 -3.72 -17.87
N VAL A 30 -3.90 -5.01 -17.56
CA VAL A 30 -5.01 -5.53 -16.76
C VAL A 30 -4.70 -5.45 -15.26
N THR A 31 -3.46 -5.69 -14.82
CA THR A 31 -3.13 -5.70 -13.39
C THR A 31 -3.41 -4.37 -12.66
N PRO A 32 -3.26 -3.18 -13.29
CA PRO A 32 -3.68 -1.92 -12.68
C PRO A 32 -5.20 -1.75 -12.50
N ILE A 33 -6.02 -2.51 -13.23
CA ILE A 33 -7.48 -2.30 -13.23
C ILE A 33 -8.05 -2.70 -11.86
N GLY A 34 -8.75 -1.77 -11.21
CA GLY A 34 -9.35 -1.96 -9.89
C GLY A 34 -8.41 -1.70 -8.71
N SER A 35 -7.17 -1.27 -8.94
CA SER A 35 -6.25 -0.85 -7.88
C SER A 35 -6.28 0.67 -7.68
N ASN A 36 -6.25 1.11 -6.42
CA ASN A 36 -6.01 2.51 -6.06
C ASN A 36 -4.52 2.91 -6.14
N ASN A 37 -3.61 1.95 -6.40
CA ASN A 37 -2.16 2.20 -6.49
C ASN A 37 -1.70 2.52 -7.93
N GLY A 38 -2.62 2.91 -8.81
CA GLY A 38 -2.33 3.22 -10.21
C GLY A 38 -1.61 2.08 -10.93
N THR A 39 -0.43 2.35 -11.50
CA THR A 39 0.36 1.36 -12.25
C THR A 39 1.33 0.54 -11.41
N MET A 40 1.43 0.81 -10.09
CA MET A 40 2.33 0.09 -9.19
C MET A 40 2.11 -1.43 -9.17
N PRO A 41 0.88 -1.96 -9.29
CA PRO A 41 0.67 -3.41 -9.39
C PRO A 41 1.41 -4.07 -10.58
N ALA A 42 1.72 -3.31 -11.64
CA ALA A 42 2.51 -3.83 -12.75
C ALA A 42 3.97 -4.17 -12.36
N LEU A 43 4.49 -3.62 -11.26
CA LEU A 43 5.81 -3.97 -10.70
C LEU A 43 5.88 -5.44 -10.32
N ASN A 44 4.77 -6.01 -9.83
CA ASN A 44 4.69 -7.44 -9.48
C ASN A 44 4.90 -8.35 -10.70
N ASN A 45 4.75 -7.82 -11.92
CA ASN A 45 4.92 -8.55 -13.17
C ASN A 45 6.30 -8.33 -13.81
N LEU A 46 7.21 -7.61 -13.16
CA LEU A 46 8.56 -7.36 -13.68
C LEU A 46 9.38 -8.64 -13.85
N PHE A 47 9.12 -9.69 -13.07
CA PHE A 47 9.80 -10.99 -13.25
C PHE A 47 9.57 -11.56 -14.66
N LEU A 48 8.43 -11.23 -15.29
CA LEU A 48 8.10 -11.64 -16.66
C LEU A 48 8.46 -10.55 -17.67
N ALA A 49 8.07 -9.30 -17.38
CA ALA A 49 8.24 -8.18 -18.31
C ALA A 49 9.71 -7.77 -18.49
N ALA A 50 10.52 -7.79 -17.42
CA ALA A 50 11.91 -7.33 -17.48
C ALA A 50 12.80 -8.25 -18.32
N PRO A 51 12.86 -9.59 -18.11
CA PRO A 51 13.72 -10.46 -18.92
C PRO A 51 13.37 -10.40 -20.41
N PHE A 52 12.08 -10.37 -20.74
CA PHE A 52 11.60 -10.24 -22.11
C PHE A 52 12.02 -8.91 -22.76
N THR A 53 11.89 -7.82 -22.03
CA THR A 53 12.28 -6.48 -22.48
C THR A 53 13.78 -6.43 -22.77
N LEU A 54 14.60 -6.95 -21.85
CA LEU A 54 16.05 -7.00 -22.01
C LEU A 54 16.49 -7.84 -23.20
N TRP A 55 15.92 -9.03 -23.35
CA TRP A 55 16.20 -9.92 -24.47
C TRP A 55 15.79 -9.28 -25.81
N THR A 56 14.63 -8.61 -25.87
CA THR A 56 14.17 -7.93 -27.07
C THR A 56 15.13 -6.83 -27.51
N PHE A 57 15.56 -5.98 -26.56
CA PHE A 57 16.52 -4.92 -26.86
C PHE A 57 17.88 -5.48 -27.26
N TRP A 58 18.41 -6.49 -26.57
CA TRP A 58 19.66 -7.15 -26.93
C TRP A 58 19.61 -7.77 -28.34
N ARG A 59 18.50 -8.40 -28.71
CA ARG A 59 18.27 -8.95 -30.05
C ARG A 59 18.24 -7.87 -31.13
N LEU A 60 17.60 -6.73 -30.87
CA LEU A 60 17.54 -5.61 -31.82
C LEU A 60 18.93 -5.00 -32.05
N LEU A 61 19.71 -4.88 -30.97
CA LEU A 61 21.08 -4.37 -31.00
C LEU A 61 22.03 -5.31 -31.75
N SER A 62 21.97 -6.62 -31.46
CA SER A 62 22.83 -7.62 -32.09
C SER A 62 22.57 -7.72 -33.60
N ARG A 63 21.31 -7.63 -34.04
CA ARG A 63 20.93 -7.67 -35.46
C ARG A 63 21.40 -6.46 -36.26
N ASN A 64 21.46 -5.29 -35.63
CA ASN A 64 21.78 -4.03 -36.32
C ASN A 64 23.25 -3.63 -36.24
N ARG A 65 24.11 -4.42 -35.59
CA ARG A 65 25.52 -4.09 -35.28
C ARG A 65 26.38 -3.57 -36.46
N LYS A 66 26.02 -3.85 -37.71
CA LYS A 66 26.72 -3.39 -38.93
C LYS A 66 26.23 -2.05 -39.52
N ARG A 67 25.16 -1.45 -38.98
CA ARG A 67 24.62 -0.16 -39.47
C ARG A 67 25.29 1.01 -38.74
N ALA A 68 25.55 2.12 -39.44
CA ALA A 68 26.21 3.31 -38.87
C ALA A 68 25.50 3.87 -37.61
N PHE A 69 24.16 3.80 -37.58
CA PHE A 69 23.35 4.23 -36.43
C PHE A 69 23.27 3.20 -35.28
N ALA A 70 23.87 2.02 -35.42
CA ALA A 70 23.79 0.97 -34.42
C ALA A 70 24.60 1.28 -33.17
N PHE A 71 25.72 2.01 -33.29
CA PHE A 71 26.54 2.37 -32.15
C PHE A 71 25.86 3.39 -31.22
N PRO A 72 25.33 4.54 -31.69
CA PRO A 72 24.60 5.46 -30.82
C PRO A 72 23.36 4.84 -30.17
N ALA A 73 22.60 4.04 -30.92
CA ALA A 73 21.44 3.33 -30.38
C ALA A 73 21.84 2.29 -29.33
N ALA A 74 22.95 1.58 -29.53
CA ALA A 74 23.52 0.67 -28.54
C ALA A 74 23.97 1.39 -27.28
N ALA A 75 24.72 2.49 -27.43
CA ALA A 75 25.16 3.29 -26.30
C ALA A 75 23.98 3.81 -25.48
N LEU A 76 22.93 4.32 -26.12
CA LEU A 76 21.73 4.82 -25.42
C LEU A 76 20.99 3.70 -24.66
N VAL A 77 20.72 2.56 -25.31
CA VAL A 77 20.01 1.44 -24.67
C VAL A 77 20.85 0.85 -23.53
N THR A 78 22.17 0.72 -23.71
CA THR A 78 23.07 0.28 -22.65
C THR A 78 23.12 1.27 -21.50
N ALA A 79 23.17 2.58 -21.77
CA ALA A 79 23.15 3.61 -20.74
C ALA A 79 21.85 3.58 -19.92
N VAL A 80 20.70 3.47 -20.59
CA VAL A 80 19.40 3.30 -19.91
C VAL A 80 19.40 2.04 -19.06
N PHE A 81 19.89 0.91 -19.57
CA PHE A 81 19.96 -0.33 -18.80
C PHE A 81 20.84 -0.21 -17.56
N VAL A 82 22.04 0.37 -17.70
CA VAL A 82 22.96 0.60 -16.58
C VAL A 82 22.32 1.54 -15.56
N MET A 83 21.71 2.62 -16.00
CA MET A 83 21.01 3.57 -15.12
C MET A 83 19.87 2.88 -14.37
N THR A 84 19.02 2.10 -15.05
CA THR A 84 17.94 1.35 -14.40
C THR A 84 18.47 0.29 -13.43
N ALA A 85 19.59 -0.38 -13.74
CA ALA A 85 20.21 -1.34 -12.83
C ALA A 85 20.75 -0.65 -11.57
N VAL A 86 21.45 0.47 -11.72
CA VAL A 86 21.95 1.29 -10.61
C VAL A 86 20.79 1.80 -9.75
N GLN A 87 19.74 2.34 -10.38
CA GLN A 87 18.54 2.78 -9.68
C GLN A 87 17.84 1.62 -8.97
N GLY A 88 17.72 0.44 -9.59
CA GLY A 88 17.09 -0.73 -8.98
C GLY A 88 17.87 -1.26 -7.77
N VAL A 89 19.21 -1.28 -7.84
CA VAL A 89 20.05 -1.66 -6.70
C VAL A 89 19.96 -0.63 -5.58
N GLY A 90 20.03 0.66 -5.90
CA GLY A 90 19.90 1.74 -4.91
C GLY A 90 18.52 1.75 -4.24
N PHE A 91 17.45 1.56 -5.02
CA PHE A 91 16.10 1.44 -4.51
C PHE A 91 15.97 0.24 -3.58
N ARG A 92 16.50 -0.94 -3.94
CA ARG A 92 16.48 -2.10 -3.04
C ARG A 92 17.21 -1.85 -1.72
N ALA A 93 18.29 -1.06 -1.73
CA ALA A 93 19.10 -0.84 -0.53
C ALA A 93 18.39 0.05 0.50
N SER A 94 17.56 1.00 0.06
CA SER A 94 17.04 2.05 0.93
C SER A 94 15.53 2.26 0.87
N PHE A 95 14.82 1.63 -0.07
CA PHE A 95 13.38 1.86 -0.22
C PHE A 95 12.59 1.34 0.97
N SER A 96 11.64 2.16 1.40
CA SER A 96 10.54 1.77 2.26
C SER A 96 9.23 2.34 1.72
N PHE A 97 8.15 1.64 2.00
CA PHE A 97 6.81 2.02 1.61
C PHE A 97 6.06 2.56 2.84
N GLY A 98 5.45 3.74 2.72
CA GLY A 98 4.80 4.43 3.83
C GLY A 98 5.81 4.97 4.85
N ASP A 99 6.13 4.17 5.86
CA ASP A 99 7.06 4.59 6.92
C ASP A 99 8.50 4.74 6.39
N GLY A 100 9.08 5.93 6.58
CA GLY A 100 10.43 6.27 6.14
C GLY A 100 10.61 6.48 4.63
N ILE A 101 9.51 6.71 3.88
CA ILE A 101 9.53 6.81 2.41
C ILE A 101 10.44 7.93 1.88
N TYR A 102 10.73 8.95 2.68
CA TYR A 102 11.62 10.07 2.34
C TYR A 102 13.09 9.81 2.73
N GLY A 103 13.42 8.58 3.12
CA GLY A 103 14.77 8.18 3.50
C GLY A 103 15.08 8.37 4.98
N GLU A 104 14.05 8.55 5.81
CA GLU A 104 14.22 8.65 7.26
C GLU A 104 14.77 7.34 7.85
N LYS A 105 15.47 7.47 8.97
CA LYS A 105 16.09 6.34 9.66
C LYS A 105 15.01 5.46 10.29
N ARG A 106 15.10 4.15 10.05
CA ARG A 106 14.20 3.12 10.61
C ARG A 106 14.98 2.11 11.45
N ASP A 107 15.41 2.54 12.61
CA ASP A 107 16.17 1.72 13.57
C ASP A 107 15.48 1.53 14.92
N ALA A 108 14.37 2.24 15.16
CA ALA A 108 13.53 2.06 16.34
C ALA A 108 12.65 0.81 16.22
N LYS A 109 12.20 0.29 17.37
CA LYS A 109 11.40 -0.94 17.48
C LYS A 109 10.27 -0.74 18.49
N VAL A 110 9.18 -1.46 18.29
CA VAL A 110 8.08 -1.58 19.26
C VAL A 110 8.31 -2.85 20.08
N GLU A 111 8.81 -2.71 21.31
CA GLU A 111 9.20 -3.87 22.14
C GLU A 111 8.06 -4.46 22.96
N ASN A 112 6.96 -3.71 23.14
CA ASN A 112 5.80 -4.13 23.92
C ASN A 112 4.72 -4.86 23.09
N SER A 113 5.00 -5.23 21.84
CA SER A 113 4.12 -6.03 20.97
C SER A 113 4.82 -7.28 20.45
N ALA A 114 4.26 -8.46 20.72
CA ALA A 114 4.77 -9.70 20.17
C ALA A 114 4.62 -9.75 18.64
N ILE A 115 3.54 -9.17 18.11
CA ILE A 115 3.21 -9.15 16.68
C ILE A 115 4.22 -8.31 15.89
N LEU A 116 4.70 -7.21 16.48
CA LEU A 116 5.67 -6.31 15.85
C LEU A 116 7.13 -6.73 16.06
N THR A 117 7.39 -7.91 16.64
CA THR A 117 8.74 -8.40 16.91
C THR A 117 9.58 -8.45 15.63
N GLY A 118 10.71 -7.76 15.64
CA GLY A 118 11.65 -7.71 14.51
C GLY A 118 11.32 -6.64 13.46
N MET A 119 10.17 -5.99 13.55
CA MET A 119 9.87 -4.81 12.74
C MET A 119 10.75 -3.64 13.17
N ARG A 120 11.21 -2.85 12.20
CA ARG A 120 11.88 -1.57 12.44
C ARG A 120 11.12 -0.44 11.78
N THR A 121 11.04 0.68 12.47
CA THR A 121 10.27 1.84 12.05
C THR A 121 10.95 3.14 12.51
N ARG A 122 10.41 4.30 12.14
CA ARG A 122 10.87 5.60 12.63
C ARG A 122 10.64 5.70 14.16
N GLU A 123 11.48 6.47 14.84
CA GLU A 123 11.40 6.67 16.30
C GLU A 123 10.02 7.14 16.75
N GLU A 124 9.50 8.19 16.12
CA GLU A 124 8.15 8.72 16.39
C GLU A 124 7.06 7.66 16.21
N ASN A 125 7.12 6.87 15.13
CA ASN A 125 6.12 5.83 14.88
C ASN A 125 6.24 4.67 15.88
N ALA A 126 7.46 4.31 16.29
CA ALA A 126 7.68 3.31 17.35
C ALA A 126 7.09 3.80 18.68
N ASP A 127 7.29 5.06 19.03
CA ASP A 127 6.74 5.65 20.25
C ASP A 127 5.22 5.70 20.22
N HIS A 128 4.63 6.14 19.11
CA HIS A 128 3.17 6.20 18.94
C HIS A 128 2.53 4.82 19.01
N LEU A 129 3.07 3.83 18.30
CA LEU A 129 2.57 2.45 18.34
C LEU A 129 2.79 1.80 19.71
N SER A 130 3.92 2.07 20.37
CA SER A 130 4.19 1.55 21.72
C SER A 130 3.17 2.11 22.72
N GLY A 131 2.87 3.41 22.65
CA GLY A 131 1.83 4.03 23.46
C GLY A 131 0.45 3.43 23.22
N LEU A 132 0.04 3.29 21.95
CA LEU A 132 -1.24 2.67 21.60
C LEU A 132 -1.33 1.22 22.08
N THR A 133 -0.27 0.43 21.88
CA THR A 133 -0.22 -0.98 22.33
C THR A 133 -0.31 -1.08 23.85
N ALA A 134 0.35 -0.18 24.58
CA ALA A 134 0.30 -0.16 26.04
C ALA A 134 -1.12 0.16 26.53
N PHE A 135 -1.76 1.19 25.95
CA PHE A 135 -3.14 1.55 26.25
C PHE A 135 -4.11 0.39 25.97
N ALA A 136 -4.01 -0.24 24.79
CA ALA A 136 -4.89 -1.34 24.42
C ALA A 136 -4.77 -2.54 25.38
N LYS A 137 -3.57 -2.82 25.88
CA LYS A 137 -3.33 -3.86 26.90
C LYS A 137 -3.88 -3.48 28.26
N GLU A 138 -3.70 -2.23 28.69
CA GLU A 138 -4.23 -1.74 29.97
C GLU A 138 -5.75 -1.83 30.01
N GLN A 139 -6.42 -1.48 28.90
CA GLN A 139 -7.87 -1.56 28.76
C GLN A 139 -8.38 -2.96 28.36
N SER A 140 -7.49 -3.95 28.19
CA SER A 140 -7.84 -5.31 27.77
C SER A 140 -8.69 -5.38 26.49
N LEU A 141 -8.31 -4.62 25.46
CA LEU A 141 -9.08 -4.48 24.22
C LEU A 141 -8.93 -5.67 23.25
N GLU A 142 -8.03 -6.60 23.51
CA GLU A 142 -7.83 -7.80 22.68
C GLU A 142 -9.16 -8.57 22.51
N GLY A 143 -9.50 -8.91 21.27
CA GLY A 143 -10.75 -9.59 20.90
C GLY A 143 -11.99 -8.70 20.83
N THR A 144 -11.91 -7.42 21.19
CA THR A 144 -13.02 -6.46 21.03
C THR A 144 -13.11 -5.93 19.60
N SER A 145 -14.31 -5.58 19.16
CA SER A 145 -14.54 -5.07 17.81
C SER A 145 -13.91 -3.69 17.63
N LEU A 146 -13.34 -3.43 16.44
CA LEU A 146 -12.62 -2.20 16.11
C LEU A 146 -13.17 -1.57 14.82
N VAL A 147 -13.25 -0.24 14.80
CA VAL A 147 -13.33 0.56 13.58
C VAL A 147 -12.05 1.41 13.50
N THR A 148 -11.32 1.30 12.40
CA THR A 148 -10.15 2.15 12.14
C THR A 148 -10.49 3.26 11.17
N PHE A 149 -9.81 4.40 11.22
CA PHE A 149 -9.92 5.43 10.19
C PHE A 149 -8.59 6.14 9.97
N GLY A 150 -8.27 6.47 8.73
CA GLY A 150 -7.05 7.18 8.35
C GLY A 150 -5.93 6.24 7.92
N SER A 151 -6.15 5.36 6.95
CA SER A 151 -5.06 4.57 6.33
C SER A 151 -4.24 3.69 7.28
N ALA A 152 -4.87 3.19 8.35
CA ALA A 152 -4.25 2.29 9.32
C ALA A 152 -4.92 0.91 9.40
N PRO A 153 -5.15 0.20 8.27
CA PRO A 153 -5.89 -1.06 8.27
C PRO A 153 -5.18 -2.23 8.97
N GLY A 154 -3.87 -2.10 9.18
CA GLY A 154 -3.07 -3.11 9.88
C GLY A 154 -3.32 -3.16 11.39
N LEU A 155 -3.97 -2.15 11.99
CA LEU A 155 -4.18 -2.09 13.44
C LEU A 155 -5.02 -3.24 13.97
N HIS A 156 -6.00 -3.71 13.19
CA HIS A 156 -6.80 -4.90 13.53
C HIS A 156 -5.92 -6.11 13.85
N PHE A 157 -4.88 -6.31 13.05
CA PHE A 157 -3.94 -7.40 13.25
C PHE A 157 -2.95 -7.11 14.39
N ILE A 158 -2.46 -5.86 14.50
CA ILE A 158 -1.45 -5.48 15.51
C ILE A 158 -2.01 -5.54 16.94
N LEU A 159 -3.29 -5.19 17.11
CA LEU A 159 -3.97 -5.13 18.40
C LEU A 159 -4.82 -6.37 18.70
N ASP A 160 -4.86 -7.34 17.78
CA ASP A 160 -5.73 -8.52 17.86
C ASP A 160 -7.21 -8.16 18.08
N MET A 161 -7.71 -7.22 17.27
CA MET A 161 -9.07 -6.68 17.36
C MET A 161 -9.83 -6.90 16.03
N PRO A 162 -10.87 -7.75 15.98
CA PRO A 162 -11.63 -7.99 14.75
C PRO A 162 -12.32 -6.71 14.26
N PRO A 163 -12.53 -6.55 12.93
CA PRO A 163 -13.26 -5.42 12.39
C PRO A 163 -14.74 -5.48 12.78
N ALA A 164 -15.30 -4.34 13.19
CA ALA A 164 -16.71 -4.20 13.54
C ALA A 164 -17.63 -4.09 12.30
N ILE A 165 -17.06 -3.64 11.19
CA ILE A 165 -17.74 -3.49 9.90
C ILE A 165 -17.08 -4.42 8.86
N SER A 166 -17.62 -4.51 7.65
CA SER A 166 -17.14 -5.46 6.64
C SER A 166 -15.71 -5.21 6.13
N HIS A 167 -15.13 -4.04 6.46
CA HIS A 167 -13.83 -3.60 6.00
C HIS A 167 -12.90 -3.15 7.14
N CYS A 168 -11.64 -3.59 7.09
CA CYS A 168 -10.56 -3.10 7.94
C CYS A 168 -9.99 -1.74 7.49
N TRP A 169 -10.46 -1.18 6.36
CA TRP A 169 -9.98 0.08 5.80
C TRP A 169 -11.15 0.97 5.36
N PRO A 170 -11.86 1.61 6.30
CA PRO A 170 -13.10 2.33 6.00
C PRO A 170 -12.89 3.55 5.09
N ASP A 171 -11.75 4.24 5.20
CA ASP A 171 -11.42 5.37 4.33
C ASP A 171 -11.06 4.98 2.87
N LEU A 172 -10.98 3.69 2.54
CA LEU A 172 -10.60 3.21 1.20
C LEU A 172 -11.63 3.57 0.11
N ASP A 173 -11.22 4.20 -0.99
CA ASP A 173 -12.11 4.66 -2.08
C ASP A 173 -13.07 3.61 -2.65
N THR A 174 -12.67 2.34 -2.68
CA THR A 174 -13.50 1.26 -3.21
C THR A 174 -14.62 0.83 -2.27
N TYR A 175 -14.57 1.25 -1.00
CA TYR A 175 -15.63 1.01 -0.01
C TYR A 175 -16.60 2.21 -0.02
N PRO A 176 -17.88 2.05 -0.41
CA PRO A 176 -18.80 3.18 -0.54
C PRO A 176 -19.21 3.79 0.81
N ALA A 177 -19.37 5.12 0.86
CA ALA A 177 -19.82 5.83 2.06
C ALA A 177 -21.22 5.38 2.54
N ALA A 178 -22.16 5.16 1.61
CA ALA A 178 -23.49 4.67 1.94
C ALA A 178 -23.48 3.29 2.61
N GLN A 179 -22.57 2.40 2.19
CA GLN A 179 -22.41 1.08 2.82
C GLN A 179 -21.84 1.22 4.24
N MET A 180 -20.86 2.11 4.43
CA MET A 180 -20.31 2.42 5.75
C MET A 180 -21.38 2.94 6.72
N GLU A 181 -22.23 3.86 6.25
CA GLU A 181 -23.34 4.42 7.05
C GLU A 181 -24.33 3.32 7.47
N GLU A 182 -24.74 2.45 6.55
CA GLU A 182 -25.64 1.32 6.85
C GLU A 182 -25.05 0.38 7.90
N GLU A 183 -23.78 -0.01 7.75
CA GLU A 183 -23.10 -0.93 8.67
C GLU A 183 -22.92 -0.30 10.06
N LEU A 184 -22.51 0.97 10.13
CA LEU A 184 -22.36 1.70 11.41
C LEU A 184 -23.70 1.87 12.13
N ASN A 185 -24.77 2.27 11.43
CA ASN A 185 -26.10 2.40 12.01
C ASN A 185 -26.66 1.05 12.50
N GLY A 186 -26.29 -0.04 11.81
CA GLY A 186 -26.56 -1.40 12.27
C GLY A 186 -26.00 -1.65 13.68
N LEU A 187 -24.77 -1.25 13.95
CA LEU A 187 -24.10 -1.47 15.24
C LEU A 187 -24.86 -0.85 16.43
N LEU A 188 -25.43 0.36 16.25
CA LEU A 188 -26.25 1.01 17.28
C LEU A 188 -27.59 0.29 17.52
N THR A 189 -28.10 -0.41 16.50
CA THR A 189 -29.43 -1.02 16.53
C THR A 189 -29.43 -2.40 17.18
N PHE A 190 -28.34 -3.17 17.05
CA PHE A 190 -28.28 -4.56 17.52
C PHE A 190 -28.05 -4.69 19.04
N GLY A 191 -27.71 -3.60 19.74
CA GLY A 191 -27.52 -3.61 21.20
C GLY A 191 -26.33 -4.44 21.68
N GLU A 192 -25.36 -4.71 20.79
CA GLU A 192 -24.08 -5.31 21.14
C GLU A 192 -23.12 -4.25 21.71
N ALA A 193 -22.03 -4.70 22.34
CA ALA A 193 -20.99 -3.79 22.80
C ALA A 193 -20.45 -2.98 21.61
N LEU A 194 -20.48 -1.66 21.73
CA LEU A 194 -20.02 -0.76 20.69
C LEU A 194 -18.50 -0.94 20.46
N PRO A 195 -18.04 -0.89 19.21
CA PRO A 195 -16.64 -1.12 18.90
C PRO A 195 -15.76 0.04 19.38
N VAL A 196 -14.49 -0.23 19.62
CA VAL A 196 -13.51 0.84 19.81
C VAL A 196 -13.29 1.54 18.47
N VAL A 197 -13.15 2.87 18.46
CA VAL A 197 -12.77 3.61 17.25
C VAL A 197 -11.36 4.14 17.40
N ILE A 198 -10.49 3.84 16.44
CA ILE A 198 -9.11 4.35 16.41
C ILE A 198 -8.90 5.16 15.13
N VAL A 199 -8.58 6.44 15.29
CA VAL A 199 -8.22 7.34 14.20
C VAL A 199 -6.70 7.51 14.17
N TYR A 200 -6.10 7.22 13.02
CA TYR A 200 -4.69 7.46 12.78
C TYR A 200 -4.45 8.87 12.25
N LYS A 201 -3.43 9.51 12.81
CA LYS A 201 -2.95 10.84 12.44
C LYS A 201 -1.68 10.69 11.62
N GLU A 202 -1.79 10.79 10.30
CA GLU A 202 -0.64 10.65 9.43
C GLU A 202 0.33 11.83 9.64
N ASN A 203 1.51 11.54 10.19
CA ASN A 203 2.48 12.56 10.61
C ASN A 203 1.87 13.66 11.52
N GLY A 204 0.90 13.29 12.36
CA GLY A 204 0.23 14.20 13.29
C GLY A 204 -0.96 14.97 12.71
N GLU A 205 -1.26 14.81 11.42
CA GLU A 205 -2.40 15.43 10.76
C GLU A 205 -3.62 14.50 10.78
N MET A 206 -4.79 15.06 11.08
CA MET A 206 -6.05 14.30 11.03
C MET A 206 -6.40 13.91 9.59
N PRO A 207 -7.12 12.79 9.40
CA PRO A 207 -7.63 12.41 8.09
C PRO A 207 -8.44 13.54 7.44
N GLU A 208 -8.42 13.60 6.10
CA GLU A 208 -9.19 14.59 5.34
C GLU A 208 -10.69 14.49 5.66
N GLU A 209 -11.38 15.65 5.66
CA GLU A 209 -12.82 15.77 5.91
C GLU A 209 -13.67 15.27 4.73
N THR A 210 -13.56 13.98 4.43
CA THR A 210 -14.35 13.27 3.44
C THR A 210 -15.79 13.04 3.90
N GLU A 211 -16.67 12.61 3.00
CA GLU A 211 -18.03 12.19 3.34
C GLU A 211 -18.03 11.11 4.43
N LYS A 212 -17.13 10.13 4.33
CA LYS A 212 -16.97 9.05 5.30
C LYS A 212 -16.49 9.52 6.66
N TRP A 213 -15.61 10.52 6.70
CA TRP A 213 -15.20 11.14 7.95
C TRP A 213 -16.40 11.74 8.66
N LYS A 214 -17.24 12.49 7.94
CA LYS A 214 -18.47 13.09 8.48
C LYS A 214 -19.46 12.03 8.96
N THR A 215 -19.63 10.94 8.22
CA THR A 215 -20.45 9.79 8.62
C THR A 215 -19.95 9.20 9.94
N LEU A 216 -18.64 8.93 10.05
CA LEU A 216 -18.04 8.37 11.27
C LEU A 216 -18.20 9.31 12.47
N THR A 217 -17.92 10.61 12.30
CA THR A 217 -18.03 11.57 13.40
C THR A 217 -19.47 11.74 13.87
N ALA A 218 -20.43 11.83 12.96
CA ALA A 218 -21.84 11.93 13.33
C ALA A 218 -22.33 10.68 14.08
N TRP A 219 -21.91 9.49 13.63
CA TRP A 219 -22.22 8.23 14.29
C TRP A 219 -21.56 8.13 15.69
N MET A 220 -20.32 8.59 15.84
CA MET A 220 -19.65 8.65 17.15
C MET A 220 -20.37 9.61 18.11
N GLU A 221 -20.86 10.75 17.63
CA GLU A 221 -21.65 11.68 18.43
C GLU A 221 -22.97 11.05 18.90
N GLU A 222 -23.68 10.34 18.02
CA GLU A 222 -24.92 9.63 18.36
C GLU A 222 -24.68 8.47 19.35
N GLY A 223 -23.58 7.72 19.16
CA GLY A 223 -23.17 6.61 20.02
C GLY A 223 -22.53 7.02 21.35
N GLY A 224 -22.45 8.32 21.67
CA GLY A 224 -21.91 8.79 22.96
C GLY A 224 -20.41 8.53 23.15
N TYR A 225 -19.63 8.54 22.06
CA TYR A 225 -18.20 8.29 22.12
C TYR A 225 -17.43 9.45 22.74
N GLY A 226 -16.53 9.12 23.65
CA GLY A 226 -15.58 10.05 24.27
C GLY A 226 -14.14 9.71 23.86
N LEU A 227 -13.30 10.74 23.74
CA LEU A 227 -11.85 10.57 23.56
C LEU A 227 -11.24 10.05 24.86
N VAL A 228 -10.68 8.85 24.83
CA VAL A 228 -10.09 8.18 26.00
C VAL A 228 -8.56 8.10 25.96
N PHE A 229 -7.98 8.20 24.77
CA PHE A 229 -6.53 8.21 24.59
C PHE A 229 -6.14 9.04 23.37
N GLU A 230 -5.05 9.79 23.49
CA GLU A 230 -4.44 10.52 22.40
C GLU A 230 -2.91 10.52 22.53
N ASN A 231 -2.22 10.31 21.42
CA ASN A 231 -0.80 10.59 21.29
C ASN A 231 -0.51 11.25 19.93
N GLY A 232 0.76 11.42 19.54
CA GLY A 232 1.10 12.07 18.28
C GLY A 232 0.58 11.37 17.02
N GLY A 233 0.34 10.06 17.07
CA GLY A 233 -0.08 9.26 15.90
C GLY A 233 -1.52 8.74 15.96
N TYR A 234 -2.18 8.72 17.11
CA TYR A 234 -3.47 8.06 17.28
C TYR A 234 -4.40 8.82 18.22
N GLN A 235 -5.69 8.73 17.93
CA GLN A 235 -6.79 9.07 18.84
C GLN A 235 -7.68 7.83 18.99
N VAL A 236 -8.08 7.53 20.23
CA VAL A 236 -8.94 6.39 20.54
C VAL A 236 -10.20 6.89 21.23
N TYR A 237 -11.33 6.43 20.71
CA TYR A 237 -12.66 6.75 21.21
C TYR A 237 -13.38 5.50 21.66
N MET A 238 -14.09 5.60 22.78
CA MET A 238 -14.91 4.54 23.35
C MET A 238 -16.23 5.13 23.85
N GLU A 239 -17.28 4.31 23.93
CA GLU A 239 -18.55 4.69 24.57
C GLU A 239 -18.31 5.10 26.03
N SER A 240 -18.92 6.22 26.44
CA SER A 240 -18.79 6.81 27.80
C SER A 240 -19.79 6.24 28.80
#